data_AF-A0A917IZ52-F1
#
_entry.id   AF-A0A917IZ52-F1
#
_cell.length_a   1.000
_cell.length_b   1.000
_cell.length_c   1.000
_cell.angle_alpha   90.00
_cell.angle_beta   90.00
_cell.angle_gamma   90.00
#
_symmetry.space_group_name_H-M   'P 1'
#
loop_
_entity.id
_entity.type
_entity.pdbx_description
1 polymer ?
#
loop_
_entity_poly.entity_id
_entity_poly.type
_entity_poly.pdbx_seq_one_letter_code
_entity_poly.pdbx_strand_id
1 'polypeptide(L)'
;MGTFNNLIVEVVCASCSTRYKAGIQFKYAHTWLLDYRIGDKLEWFNERYDIGAPGKKLVKMYGVLGVEHCPQGCVVGEEEFDIILRNDVLESYRKIEKREDYLDGNGEYFVIEH
;
A
#
# COMPACT_ATOMS: atom_id res chain seq x y z
N MET A 1 15.08 -8.59 -0.87
CA MET A 1 14.18 -7.42 -0.73
C MET A 1 14.00 -6.82 -2.12
N GLY A 2 12.78 -6.85 -2.66
CA GLY A 2 12.44 -6.18 -3.92
C GLY A 2 12.04 -4.72 -3.69
N THR A 3 11.98 -3.93 -4.75
CA THR A 3 11.45 -2.56 -4.73
C THR A 3 9.95 -2.56 -4.36
N PHE A 4 9.47 -1.44 -3.85
CA PHE A 4 8.08 -1.21 -3.45
C PHE A 4 7.62 0.15 -4.00
N ASN A 5 6.34 0.48 -3.88
CA ASN A 5 5.79 1.81 -4.13
C ASN A 5 5.22 2.39 -2.83
N ASN A 6 4.99 3.71 -2.78
CA ASN A 6 4.39 4.38 -1.64
C ASN A 6 3.01 4.92 -1.99
N LEU A 7 2.03 4.70 -1.13
CA LEU A 7 0.81 5.47 -1.10
C LEU A 7 0.98 6.59 -0.06
N ILE A 8 1.04 7.84 -0.51
CA ILE A 8 1.23 9.01 0.34
C ILE A 8 -0.10 9.41 0.97
N VAL A 9 -0.16 9.36 2.29
CA VAL A 9 -1.36 9.59 3.09
C VAL A 9 -1.10 10.54 4.26
N GLU A 10 -2.17 11.14 4.80
CA GLU A 10 -2.11 11.81 6.11
C GLU A 10 -2.44 10.78 7.20
N VAL A 11 -1.58 10.66 8.19
CA VAL A 11 -1.78 9.81 9.38
C VAL A 11 -1.75 10.65 10.64
N VAL A 12 -2.32 10.11 11.71
CA VAL A 12 -2.31 10.72 13.05
C VAL A 12 -1.45 9.86 13.95
N CYS A 13 -0.42 10.47 14.57
CA CYS A 13 0.37 9.76 15.58
C CYS A 13 -0.51 9.40 16.78
N ALA A 14 -0.55 8.12 17.15
CA ALA A 14 -1.34 7.66 18.29
C ALA A 14 -0.87 8.25 19.64
N SER A 15 0.42 8.59 19.76
CA SER A 15 1.01 9.07 21.01
C SER A 15 0.87 10.58 21.23
N CYS A 16 1.03 11.39 20.19
CA CYS A 16 1.03 12.86 20.32
C CYS A 16 -0.05 13.56 19.47
N SER A 17 -0.89 12.81 18.77
CA SER A 17 -1.98 13.31 17.92
C SER A 17 -1.56 14.25 16.77
N THR A 18 -0.25 14.38 16.52
CA THR A 18 0.26 15.16 15.39
C THR A 18 -0.15 14.50 14.08
N ARG A 19 -0.70 15.30 13.15
CA ARG A 19 -0.96 14.91 11.77
C ARG A 19 0.27 15.11 10.93
N TYR A 20 0.61 14.13 10.10
CA TYR A 20 1.75 14.22 9.21
C TYR A 20 1.56 13.34 7.97
N LYS A 21 2.33 13.64 6.92
CA LYS A 21 2.36 12.83 5.71
C LYS A 21 3.31 11.67 5.89
N ALA A 22 2.89 10.49 5.49
CA ALA A 22 3.70 9.28 5.48
C ALA A 22 3.37 8.43 4.24
N GLY A 23 4.28 7.55 3.86
CA GLY A 23 4.06 6.56 2.81
C GLY A 23 3.64 5.22 3.41
N ILE A 24 2.56 4.63 2.89
CA ILE A 24 2.29 3.21 3.07
C ILE A 24 2.98 2.47 1.93
N GLN A 25 3.97 1.65 2.26
CA GLN A 25 4.75 0.87 1.32
C GLN A 25 3.96 -0.37 0.87
N PHE A 26 3.83 -0.59 -0.43
CA PHE A 26 3.12 -1.73 -1.00
C PHE A 26 3.79 -2.27 -2.26
N LYS A 27 3.46 -3.50 -2.65
CA LYS A 27 3.99 -4.13 -3.87
C LYS A 27 2.87 -4.59 -4.81
N TYR A 28 2.65 -3.81 -5.85
CA TYR A 28 1.77 -4.14 -6.97
C TYR A 28 2.08 -3.24 -8.17
N ALA A 29 1.79 -3.72 -9.37
CA ALA A 29 2.14 -3.09 -10.64
C ALA A 29 3.65 -2.85 -10.79
N HIS A 30 4.07 -1.76 -11.44
CA HIS A 30 5.47 -1.41 -11.58
C HIS A 30 6.06 -0.93 -10.25
N THR A 31 6.79 -1.80 -9.54
CA THR A 31 7.41 -1.45 -8.25
C THR A 31 8.76 -0.78 -8.44
N TRP A 32 8.81 0.55 -8.34
CA TRP A 32 10.03 1.34 -8.58
C TRP A 32 10.13 2.59 -7.69
N LEU A 33 9.72 2.47 -6.42
CA LEU A 33 9.71 3.55 -5.43
C LEU A 33 8.87 4.76 -5.89
N LEU A 34 7.79 4.48 -6.61
CA LEU A 34 6.87 5.49 -7.09
C LEU A 34 5.96 5.97 -5.96
N ASP A 35 5.70 7.27 -5.92
CA ASP A 35 4.80 7.89 -4.96
C ASP A 35 3.43 8.13 -5.59
N TYR A 36 2.40 7.51 -5.01
CA TYR A 36 1.01 7.61 -5.44
C TYR A 36 0.14 8.29 -4.38
N ARG A 37 -1.05 8.72 -4.79
CA ARG A 37 -2.14 9.21 -3.96
C ARG A 37 -3.44 8.50 -4.30
N ILE A 38 -4.42 8.61 -3.42
CA ILE A 38 -5.79 8.18 -3.74
C ILE A 38 -6.29 8.93 -4.97
N GLY A 39 -6.87 8.18 -5.90
CA GLY A 39 -7.31 8.64 -7.22
C GLY A 39 -6.28 8.41 -8.33
N ASP A 40 -5.03 8.09 -8.01
CA ASP A 40 -4.02 7.80 -9.03
C ASP A 40 -4.21 6.42 -9.64
N LYS A 41 -3.90 6.31 -10.93
CA LYS A 41 -3.84 5.03 -11.64
C LYS A 41 -2.45 4.44 -11.50
N LEU A 42 -2.36 3.13 -11.23
CA LEU A 42 -1.05 2.47 -11.16
C LEU A 42 -0.40 2.35 -12.53
N GLU A 43 0.90 2.60 -12.56
CA GLU A 43 1.73 2.46 -13.74
C GLU A 43 2.21 1.02 -13.93
N TRP A 44 2.28 0.60 -15.18
CA TRP A 44 2.76 -0.71 -15.62
C TRP A 44 3.88 -0.49 -16.62
N PHE A 45 4.92 -1.31 -16.56
CA PHE A 45 6.09 -1.19 -17.44
C PHE A 45 6.28 -2.43 -18.29
N ASN A 46 6.37 -3.60 -17.66
CA ASN A 46 6.61 -4.88 -18.32
C ASN A 46 6.11 -6.02 -17.45
N GLU A 47 5.25 -6.88 -18.01
CA GLU A 47 4.66 -8.05 -17.34
C GLU A 47 5.68 -8.96 -16.64
N ARG A 48 6.94 -9.00 -17.09
CA ARG A 48 8.02 -9.79 -16.48
C ARG A 48 8.49 -9.24 -15.14
N TYR A 49 8.44 -7.92 -14.95
CA TYR A 49 8.98 -7.22 -13.78
C TYR A 49 7.89 -6.65 -12.88
N ASP A 50 6.67 -6.51 -13.39
CA ASP A 50 5.54 -6.00 -12.64
C ASP A 50 4.96 -7.08 -11.72
N ILE A 51 4.41 -6.64 -10.58
CA ILE A 51 3.77 -7.54 -9.61
C ILE A 51 2.26 -7.51 -9.83
N GLY A 52 1.67 -8.66 -10.13
CA GLY A 52 0.24 -8.76 -10.45
C GLY A 52 -0.02 -8.60 -11.94
N ALA A 53 -1.22 -8.15 -12.29
CA ALA A 53 -1.63 -7.94 -13.67
C ALA A 53 -2.63 -6.78 -13.78
N PRO A 54 -2.60 -5.98 -14.86
CA PRO A 54 -3.53 -4.87 -15.04
C PRO A 54 -4.97 -5.35 -15.30
N GLY A 55 -5.92 -4.42 -15.20
CA GLY A 55 -7.30 -4.61 -15.62
C GLY A 55 -8.15 -5.44 -14.66
N LYS A 56 -7.69 -5.66 -13.42
CA LYS A 56 -8.50 -6.30 -12.37
C LYS A 56 -9.55 -5.33 -11.86
N LYS A 57 -10.78 -5.81 -11.73
CA LYS A 57 -11.88 -4.99 -11.22
C LYS A 57 -11.67 -4.57 -9.76
N LEU A 58 -11.20 -5.47 -8.89
CA LEU A 58 -10.97 -5.18 -7.48
C LEU A 58 -9.80 -5.98 -6.90
N VAL A 59 -8.80 -5.26 -6.38
CA VAL A 59 -7.60 -5.84 -5.75
C VAL A 59 -7.39 -5.20 -4.39
N LYS A 60 -7.01 -6.05 -3.44
CA LYS A 60 -6.56 -5.66 -2.10
C LYS A 60 -5.06 -5.84 -2.05
N MET A 61 -4.30 -4.82 -1.68
CA MET A 61 -2.84 -4.86 -1.60
C MET A 61 -2.40 -4.69 -0.15
N TYR A 62 -1.42 -5.49 0.25
CA TYR A 62 -0.82 -5.38 1.57
C TYR A 62 0.08 -4.15 1.63
N GLY A 63 -0.11 -3.34 2.67
CA GLY A 63 0.66 -2.13 2.91
C GLY A 63 1.25 -2.09 4.31
N VAL A 64 2.45 -1.52 4.46
CA VAL A 64 3.07 -1.25 5.77
C VAL A 64 3.49 0.21 5.85
N LEU A 65 3.27 0.86 6.99
CA LEU A 65 3.73 2.24 7.18
C LEU A 65 5.26 2.32 7.10
N GLY A 66 5.77 3.14 6.18
CA GLY A 66 7.21 3.25 5.91
C GLY A 66 8.00 4.15 6.86
N VAL A 67 7.45 4.51 8.03
CA VAL A 67 8.12 5.39 9.00
C VAL A 67 8.07 4.81 10.40
N GLU A 68 9.22 4.85 11.09
CA GLU A 68 9.37 4.37 12.47
C GLU A 68 9.10 5.45 13.51
N HIS A 69 9.13 6.73 13.11
CA HIS A 69 8.98 7.86 14.01
C HIS A 69 8.06 8.93 13.40
N CYS A 70 7.21 9.53 14.22
CA CYS A 70 6.48 10.72 13.81
C CYS A 70 7.40 11.96 13.84
N PRO A 71 6.99 13.10 13.25
CA PRO A 71 7.81 14.33 13.25
C PRO A 71 8.12 14.89 14.64
N GLN A 72 7.40 14.45 15.68
CA GLN A 72 7.64 14.82 17.08
C GLN A 72 8.55 13.81 17.81
N GLY A 73 9.06 12.79 17.11
CA GLY A 73 9.97 11.78 17.65
C GLY A 73 9.31 10.65 18.43
N CYS A 74 7.97 10.54 18.43
CA CYS A 74 7.31 9.37 19.01
C CYS A 74 7.58 8.14 18.13
N VAL A 75 7.90 7.01 18.75
CA VAL A 75 8.00 5.72 18.06
C VAL A 75 6.62 5.35 17.53
N VAL A 76 6.57 5.02 16.24
CA VAL A 76 5.40 4.53 15.53
C VAL A 76 5.63 3.04 15.32
N GLY A 77 4.74 2.20 15.86
CA GLY A 77 4.81 0.76 15.65
C GLY A 77 4.58 0.39 14.19
N GLU A 78 4.87 -0.87 13.84
CA GLU A 78 4.49 -1.40 12.53
C GLU A 78 2.97 -1.35 12.36
N GLU A 79 2.49 -0.45 11.51
CA GLU A 79 1.09 -0.39 11.14
C GLU A 79 0.90 -1.02 9.75
N GLU A 80 -0.03 -1.96 9.68
CA GLU A 80 -0.36 -2.72 8.47
C GLU A 80 -1.71 -2.27 7.91
N PHE A 81 -1.83 -2.25 6.58
CA PHE A 81 -2.97 -1.68 5.87
C PHE A 81 -3.45 -2.59 4.74
N ASP A 82 -4.76 -2.56 4.51
CA ASP A 82 -5.37 -2.94 3.24
C ASP A 82 -5.42 -1.70 2.34
N ILE A 83 -4.79 -1.76 1.17
CA ILE A 83 -4.93 -0.74 0.12
C ILE A 83 -5.85 -1.28 -0.96
N ILE A 84 -6.89 -0.52 -1.31
CA ILE A 84 -7.93 -0.95 -2.26
C ILE A 84 -7.67 -0.31 -3.62
N LEU A 85 -7.53 -1.16 -4.63
CA LEU A 85 -7.42 -0.80 -6.03
C LEU A 85 -8.69 -1.23 -6.77
N ARG A 86 -9.35 -0.29 -7.44
CA ARG A 86 -10.53 -0.57 -8.27
C ARG A 86 -10.28 -0.11 -9.69
N ASN A 87 -10.43 -1.00 -10.66
CA ASN A 87 -10.19 -0.71 -12.08
C ASN A 87 -8.84 0.00 -12.32
N ASP A 88 -7.77 -0.53 -11.72
CA ASP A 88 -6.40 0.04 -11.72
C ASP A 88 -6.22 1.41 -11.04
N VAL A 89 -7.22 1.94 -10.34
CA VAL A 89 -7.16 3.21 -9.61
C VAL A 89 -7.14 2.99 -8.11
N LEU A 90 -6.26 3.67 -7.40
CA LEU A 90 -6.15 3.64 -5.94
C LEU A 90 -7.38 4.30 -5.31
N GLU A 91 -8.30 3.49 -4.79
CA GLU A 91 -9.60 3.95 -4.29
C GLU A 91 -9.54 4.38 -2.83
N SER A 92 -8.95 3.54 -1.97
CA SER A 92 -8.90 3.80 -0.53
C SER A 92 -7.81 2.98 0.15
N TYR A 93 -7.61 3.23 1.44
CA TYR A 93 -6.80 2.42 2.33
C TYR A 93 -7.45 2.37 3.71
N ARG A 94 -7.17 1.33 4.47
CA ARG A 94 -7.64 1.15 5.85
C ARG A 94 -6.68 0.26 6.62
N LYS A 95 -6.73 0.29 7.96
CA LYS A 95 -5.99 -0.69 8.77
C LYS A 95 -6.39 -2.10 8.34
N ILE A 96 -5.42 -2.99 8.31
CA ILE A 96 -5.63 -4.37 7.89
C ILE A 96 -6.78 -5.01 8.66
N GLU A 97 -7.74 -5.62 7.96
CA GLU A 97 -8.84 -6.33 8.61
C GLU A 97 -8.49 -7.80 8.89
N LYS A 98 -7.84 -8.45 7.93
CA LYS A 98 -7.51 -9.88 7.96
C LYS A 98 -6.14 -10.10 7.36
N ARG A 99 -5.19 -10.53 8.19
CA ARG A 99 -3.82 -10.80 7.76
C ARG A 99 -3.75 -12.07 6.89
N GLU A 100 -4.69 -12.98 7.09
CA GLU A 100 -4.82 -14.26 6.40
C GLU A 100 -4.95 -14.11 4.89
N ASP A 101 -5.55 -13.00 4.43
CA ASP A 101 -5.70 -12.69 2.99
C ASP A 101 -4.34 -12.54 2.28
N TYR A 102 -3.25 -12.41 3.03
CA TYR A 102 -1.88 -12.24 2.54
C TYR A 102 -0.92 -13.36 2.98
N LEU A 103 -1.43 -14.45 3.56
CA LEU A 103 -0.60 -15.60 3.94
C LEU A 103 -0.42 -16.59 2.79
N ASP A 104 -1.30 -16.56 1.79
CA ASP A 104 -1.25 -17.44 0.62
C ASP A 104 -0.55 -16.76 -0.58
N GLY A 105 0.15 -17.56 -1.40
CA GLY A 105 0.81 -17.08 -2.61
C GLY A 105 2.04 -16.19 -2.34
N ASN A 106 2.14 -15.04 -3.02
CA ASN A 106 3.27 -14.10 -2.85
C ASN A 106 3.10 -13.16 -1.65
N GLY A 107 1.94 -13.14 -0.99
CA GLY A 107 1.69 -12.35 0.22
C GLY A 107 1.67 -10.83 0.07
N GLU A 108 1.70 -10.31 -1.17
CA GLU A 108 1.71 -8.87 -1.43
C GLU A 108 0.33 -8.31 -1.82
N TYR A 109 -0.55 -9.14 -2.39
CA TYR A 109 -1.88 -8.73 -2.84
C TYR A 109 -2.85 -9.91 -2.93
N PHE A 110 -4.15 -9.58 -2.94
CA PHE A 110 -5.27 -10.50 -3.08
C PHE A 110 -6.28 -9.94 -4.10
N VAL A 111 -6.58 -10.72 -5.15
CA VAL A 111 -7.57 -10.33 -6.18
C VAL A 111 -8.95 -10.76 -5.71
N ILE A 112 -9.85 -9.79 -5.51
CA ILE A 112 -11.23 -10.06 -5.07
C ILE A 112 -12.13 -10.29 -6.29
N GLU A 113 -11.98 -9.46 -7.33
CA GLU A 113 -12.78 -9.55 -8.55
C GLU A 113 -11.90 -9.34 -9.79
N HIS A 114 -12.16 -10.16 -10.82
CA HIS A 114 -11.53 -10.08 -12.13
C HIS A 114 -12.31 -9.15 -13.05
#